data_AF-A0A7X2ZGT0-F1
#
_entry.id   AF-A0A7X2ZGT0-F1
#
_cell.length_a   1.000
_cell.length_b   1.000
_cell.length_c   1.000
_cell.angle_alpha   90.00
_cell.angle_beta   90.00
_cell.angle_gamma   90.00
#
_symmetry.space_group_name_H-M   'P 1'
#
loop_
_entity.id
_entity.type
_entity.pdbx_description
1 polymer ?
#
loop_
_entity_poly.entity_id
_entity_poly.type
_entity_poly.pdbx_seq_one_letter_code
_entity_poly.pdbx_strand_id
1 'polypeptide(L)'
;MIHSKIIRIAKVVLEDTQGEMFWFNYEGLYMLTDKQYVKLRDKEVTYLFLIINNQDHQLLRAVYEEDVIVELKERHPLHLNKISLFPKEDSVYKMTAYYYDLIKSDERFQTSFRIAADDKPLDVMFHFLKTGYDNVHFLEEN
;
A
#
# COMPACT_ATOMS: atom_id res chain seq x y z
N MET A 1 27.17 -17.50 -16.09
CA MET A 1 26.66 -16.26 -15.44
C MET A 1 25.33 -16.64 -14.81
N ILE A 2 25.24 -16.70 -13.48
CA ILE A 2 24.00 -17.07 -12.80
C ILE A 2 23.03 -15.89 -12.93
N HIS A 3 21.89 -16.08 -13.59
CA HIS A 3 20.89 -15.03 -13.73
C HIS A 3 19.95 -15.10 -12.53
N SER A 4 20.34 -14.45 -11.42
CA SER A 4 19.47 -14.33 -10.27
C SER A 4 18.45 -13.20 -10.49
N LYS A 5 17.16 -13.54 -10.56
CA LYS A 5 16.08 -12.56 -10.55
C LYS A 5 15.61 -12.35 -9.12
N ILE A 6 15.74 -11.13 -8.61
CA ILE A 6 15.18 -10.73 -7.32
C ILE A 6 13.78 -10.15 -7.57
N ILE A 7 12.78 -10.74 -6.93
CA ILE A 7 11.40 -10.26 -6.93
C ILE A 7 11.09 -9.80 -5.50
N ARG A 8 10.86 -8.50 -5.33
CA ARG A 8 10.46 -7.95 -4.04
C ARG A 8 8.94 -8.01 -3.91
N ILE A 9 8.46 -8.56 -2.80
CA ILE A 9 7.03 -8.64 -2.50
C ILE A 9 6.75 -7.81 -1.25
N ALA A 10 5.71 -6.99 -1.34
CA ALA A 10 5.19 -6.18 -0.26
C ALA A 10 3.71 -6.52 -0.01
N LYS A 11 3.40 -6.92 1.22
CA LYS A 11 2.06 -7.28 1.68
C LYS A 11 1.69 -6.41 2.87
N VAL A 12 0.40 -6.13 2.99
CA VAL A 12 -0.17 -5.36 4.09
C VAL A 12 -1.31 -6.15 4.69
N VAL A 13 -1.38 -6.18 6.01
CA VAL A 13 -2.55 -6.62 6.76
C VAL A 13 -3.19 -5.41 7.41
N LEU A 14 -4.48 -5.25 7.19
CA LEU A 14 -5.32 -4.28 7.88
C LEU A 14 -6.11 -5.00 8.95
N GLU A 15 -6.07 -4.51 10.17
CA GLU A 15 -6.90 -4.98 11.29
C GLU A 15 -7.91 -3.88 11.62
N ASP A 16 -9.20 -4.21 11.59
CA ASP A 16 -10.25 -3.27 12.00
C ASP A 16 -10.44 -3.22 13.52
N THR A 17 -11.34 -2.37 13.99
CA THR A 17 -11.62 -2.20 15.42
C THR A 17 -12.26 -3.43 16.09
N GLN A 18 -12.74 -4.40 15.31
CA GLN A 18 -13.31 -5.66 15.79
C GLN A 18 -12.25 -6.79 15.78
N GLY A 19 -11.03 -6.50 15.33
CA GLY A 19 -9.94 -7.48 15.20
C GLY A 19 -10.01 -8.31 13.91
N GLU A 20 -10.87 -7.94 12.95
CA GLU A 20 -10.92 -8.62 11.66
C GLU A 20 -9.72 -8.22 10.80
N MET A 21 -9.05 -9.23 10.22
CA MET A 21 -7.83 -9.04 9.43
C MET A 21 -8.07 -9.17 7.93
N PHE A 22 -7.60 -8.19 7.16
CA PHE A 22 -7.72 -8.11 5.70
C PHE A 22 -6.34 -8.07 5.05
N TRP A 23 -6.10 -8.92 4.05
CA TRP A 23 -4.79 -9.06 3.41
C TRP A 23 -4.74 -8.39 2.04
N PHE A 24 -3.71 -7.60 1.81
CA PHE A 24 -3.53 -6.86 0.56
C PHE A 24 -2.11 -6.98 0.02
N ASN A 25 -1.98 -6.76 -1.28
CA ASN A 25 -0.72 -6.35 -1.90
C ASN A 25 -0.60 -4.84 -1.80
N TYR A 26 0.59 -4.36 -1.46
CA TYR A 26 0.89 -2.94 -1.58
C TYR A 26 1.19 -2.59 -3.04
N GLU A 27 0.56 -1.55 -3.56
CA GLU A 27 0.79 -1.07 -4.92
C GLU A 27 1.46 0.30 -4.99
N GLY A 28 1.24 1.17 -4.00
CA GLY A 28 1.95 2.45 -3.95
C GLY A 28 1.43 3.43 -2.92
N LEU A 29 2.20 4.49 -2.74
CA LEU A 29 1.88 5.66 -1.94
C LEU A 29 1.64 6.85 -2.87
N TYR A 30 0.53 7.53 -2.66
CA TYR A 30 0.10 8.69 -3.44
C TYR A 30 0.00 9.88 -2.50
N MET A 31 0.72 10.95 -2.82
CA MET A 31 0.68 12.18 -2.05
C MET A 31 -0.08 13.23 -2.85
N LEU A 32 -1.18 13.71 -2.28
CA LEU A 32 -1.97 14.81 -2.80
C LEU A 32 -2.04 15.86 -1.68
N THR A 33 -1.45 17.03 -1.91
CA THR A 33 -1.39 18.11 -0.91
C THR A 33 -0.85 17.67 0.46
N ASP A 34 -1.68 17.83 1.49
CA ASP A 34 -1.53 17.48 2.88
C ASP A 34 -2.01 16.05 3.18
N LYS A 35 -2.57 15.36 2.19
CA LYS A 35 -3.11 14.00 2.33
C LYS A 35 -2.18 12.98 1.68
N GLN A 36 -2.12 11.82 2.32
CA GLN A 36 -1.36 10.69 1.83
C GLN A 36 -2.28 9.49 1.71
N TYR A 37 -2.25 8.82 0.58
CA TYR A 37 -3.10 7.69 0.28
C TYR A 37 -2.25 6.47 -0.04
N VAL A 38 -2.61 5.32 0.53
CA VAL A 38 -2.03 4.04 0.15
C VAL A 38 -2.98 3.32 -0.79
N LYS A 39 -2.43 2.79 -1.88
CA LYS A 39 -3.13 1.95 -2.84
C LYS A 39 -2.84 0.49 -2.54
N LEU A 40 -3.90 -0.24 -2.24
CA LEU A 40 -3.84 -1.63 -1.81
C LEU A 40 -4.72 -2.49 -2.73
N ARG A 41 -4.22 -3.67 -3.11
CA ARG A 41 -4.93 -4.60 -3.99
C ARG A 41 -5.24 -5.92 -3.30
N ASP A 42 -6.52 -6.28 -3.26
CA ASP A 42 -7.00 -7.61 -2.94
C ASP A 42 -7.44 -8.32 -4.23
N LYS A 43 -6.78 -9.43 -4.56
CA LYS A 43 -6.98 -10.17 -5.81
C LYS A 43 -6.92 -9.24 -7.04
N GLU A 44 -8.06 -8.99 -7.68
CA GLU A 44 -8.21 -8.16 -8.88
C GLU A 44 -8.76 -6.76 -8.58
N VAL A 45 -9.09 -6.48 -7.32
CA VAL A 45 -9.74 -5.24 -6.89
C VAL A 45 -8.74 -4.36 -6.16
N THR A 46 -8.76 -3.08 -6.50
CA THR A 46 -7.85 -2.08 -5.93
C THR A 46 -8.62 -1.03 -5.16
N TYR A 47 -8.08 -0.67 -4.00
CA TYR A 47 -8.68 0.26 -3.05
C TYR A 47 -7.69 1.36 -2.70
N LEU A 48 -8.23 2.53 -2.33
CA LEU A 48 -7.47 3.60 -1.71
C LEU A 48 -7.83 3.71 -0.24
N PHE A 49 -6.80 3.91 0.58
CA PHE A 49 -6.96 4.25 1.98
C PHE A 49 -6.22 5.54 2.26
N LEU A 50 -6.87 6.47 2.96
CA LEU A 50 -6.24 7.67 3.49
C LEU A 50 -5.41 7.29 4.72
N ILE A 51 -4.16 7.75 4.77
CA ILE A 51 -3.33 7.65 5.96
C ILE A 51 -3.77 8.74 6.93
N ILE A 52 -4.11 8.32 8.15
CA ILE A 52 -4.43 9.19 9.26
C ILE A 52 -3.34 9.00 10.31
N ASN A 53 -2.56 10.05 10.55
CA ASN A 53 -1.54 10.03 11.60
C ASN A 53 -2.21 10.29 12.94
N ASN A 54 -2.10 9.35 13.87
CA ASN A 54 -2.25 9.58 15.29
C ASN A 54 -0.86 9.76 15.91
N GLN A 55 -0.74 10.46 17.04
CA GLN A 55 0.51 10.92 17.66
C GLN A 55 1.63 9.86 17.66
N ASP A 56 1.27 8.59 17.87
CA ASP A 56 2.21 7.47 17.93
C ASP A 56 2.02 6.42 16.82
N HIS A 57 0.97 6.50 15.99
CA HIS A 57 0.63 5.42 15.04
C HIS A 57 0.10 5.93 13.71
N GLN A 58 0.49 5.26 12.62
CA GLN A 58 -0.16 5.40 11.33
C GLN A 58 -1.40 4.49 11.26
N LEU A 59 -2.57 5.10 11.05
CA LEU A 59 -3.83 4.42 10.81
C LEU A 59 -4.27 4.61 9.36
N LEU A 60 -5.12 3.71 8.87
CA LEU A 60 -5.68 3.79 7.53
C LEU A 60 -7.18 3.92 7.60
N ARG A 61 -7.78 4.84 6.85
CA ARG A 61 -9.23 4.95 6.67
C ARG A 61 -9.59 4.66 5.23
N ALA A 62 -10.58 3.81 5.00
CA ALA A 62 -11.08 3.57 3.66
C ALA A 62 -11.60 4.89 3.05
N VAL A 63 -11.26 5.16 1.80
CA VAL A 63 -11.86 6.29 1.06
C VAL A 63 -13.19 5.81 0.49
N TYR A 64 -14.29 6.40 0.98
CA TYR A 64 -15.64 6.01 0.59
C TYR A 64 -16.42 7.13 -0.11
N GLU A 65 -15.98 8.39 -0.01
CA GLU A 65 -16.63 9.50 -0.72
C GLU A 65 -16.41 9.34 -2.23
N GLU A 66 -17.51 9.05 -2.94
CA GLU A 66 -17.52 9.00 -4.40
C GLU A 66 -16.97 10.31 -4.98
N ASP A 67 -17.30 11.45 -4.39
CA ASP A 67 -16.80 12.77 -4.81
C ASP A 67 -15.28 12.86 -4.72
N VAL A 68 -14.66 12.37 -3.63
CA VAL A 68 -13.20 12.35 -3.47
C VAL A 68 -12.56 11.42 -4.49
N ILE A 69 -13.16 10.26 -4.75
CA ILE A 69 -12.65 9.32 -5.75
C ILE A 69 -12.83 9.86 -7.17
N VAL A 70 -13.94 10.53 -7.45
CA VAL A 70 -14.22 11.19 -8.74
C VAL A 70 -13.21 12.32 -8.95
N GLU A 71 -13.06 13.23 -8.00
CA GLU A 71 -12.08 14.32 -8.06
C GLU A 71 -10.65 13.79 -8.25
N LEU A 72 -10.28 12.75 -7.50
CA LEU A 72 -8.99 12.08 -7.63
C LEU A 72 -8.79 11.47 -9.03
N LYS A 73 -9.81 10.79 -9.57
CA LYS A 73 -9.77 10.21 -10.92
C LYS A 73 -9.76 11.28 -12.01
N GLU A 74 -10.44 12.40 -11.82
CA GLU A 74 -10.45 13.52 -12.77
C GLU A 74 -9.08 14.19 -12.85
N ARG A 75 -8.45 14.45 -11.70
CA ARG A 75 -7.14 15.12 -11.64
C ARG A 75 -5.98 14.18 -12.01
N HIS A 76 -6.07 12.89 -11.66
CA HIS A 76 -4.97 11.92 -11.85
C HIS A 76 -5.44 10.56 -12.43
N PRO A 77 -6.07 10.54 -13.62
CA PRO A 77 -6.75 9.36 -14.16
C PRO A 77 -5.79 8.18 -14.37
N LEU A 78 -4.57 8.42 -14.86
CA LEU A 78 -3.60 7.37 -15.18
C LEU A 78 -3.18 6.54 -13.95
N HIS A 79 -3.14 7.17 -12.78
CA HIS A 79 -2.68 6.55 -11.54
C HIS A 79 -3.81 5.87 -10.75
N LEU A 80 -5.04 6.36 -10.93
CA LEU A 80 -6.20 6.03 -10.11
C LEU A 80 -7.31 5.30 -10.89
N ASN A 81 -7.01 4.86 -12.11
CA ASN A 81 -7.86 3.94 -12.86
C ASN A 81 -8.06 2.62 -12.10
N LYS A 82 -9.31 2.11 -12.12
CA LYS A 82 -9.74 0.83 -11.51
C LYS A 82 -9.74 0.78 -9.98
N ILE A 83 -9.94 1.92 -9.31
CA ILE A 83 -10.24 1.93 -7.88
C ILE A 83 -11.73 1.65 -7.65
N SER A 84 -12.00 0.71 -6.75
CA SER A 84 -13.30 0.35 -6.21
C SER A 84 -13.48 0.90 -4.79
N LEU A 85 -14.74 1.00 -4.36
CA LEU A 85 -15.08 1.35 -2.97
C LEU A 85 -14.82 0.14 -2.06
N PHE A 86 -14.24 0.39 -0.89
CA PHE A 86 -14.08 -0.64 0.13
C PHE A 86 -15.43 -0.84 0.85
N PRO A 87 -15.89 -2.09 1.09
CA PRO A 87 -17.25 -2.36 1.56
C PRO A 87 -17.55 -1.91 3.00
N LYS A 88 -16.52 -1.61 3.80
CA LYS A 88 -16.66 -1.11 5.17
C LYS A 88 -16.36 0.39 5.22
N GLU A 89 -17.42 1.19 5.11
CA GLU A 89 -17.41 2.66 5.21
C GLU A 89 -16.87 3.11 6.58
N ASP A 90 -16.18 4.27 6.59
CA ASP A 90 -15.63 4.97 7.76
C ASP A 90 -14.79 4.15 8.75
N SER A 91 -14.40 2.95 8.35
CA SER A 91 -13.62 2.06 9.20
C SER A 91 -12.17 2.51 9.21
N VAL A 92 -11.61 2.54 10.42
CA VAL A 92 -10.21 2.82 10.67
C VAL A 92 -9.50 1.52 10.97
N TYR A 93 -8.35 1.33 10.32
CA TYR A 93 -7.59 0.11 10.37
C TYR A 93 -6.19 0.37 10.93
N LYS A 94 -5.76 -0.53 11.81
CA LYS A 94 -4.35 -0.68 12.15
C LYS A 94 -3.64 -1.44 11.03
N MET A 95 -2.48 -0.95 10.63
CA MET A 95 -1.73 -1.57 9.55
C MET A 95 -0.54 -2.37 10.09
N THR A 96 -0.33 -3.56 9.56
CA THR A 96 0.93 -4.32 9.71
C THR A 96 1.51 -4.62 8.33
N ALA A 97 2.79 -4.33 8.15
CA ALA A 97 3.48 -4.47 6.88
C ALA A 97 4.45 -5.65 6.84
N TYR A 98 4.48 -6.35 5.71
CA TYR A 98 5.35 -7.49 5.47
C TYR A 98 6.09 -7.31 4.15
N TYR A 99 7.38 -7.63 4.13
CA TYR A 99 8.15 -7.54 2.91
C TYR A 99 9.17 -8.68 2.81
N TYR A 100 9.37 -9.20 1.61
CA TYR A 100 10.31 -10.29 1.41
C TYR A 100 10.87 -10.32 -0.01
N ASP A 101 12.10 -10.80 -0.12
CA ASP A 101 12.76 -11.04 -1.40
C ASP A 101 12.58 -12.51 -1.80
N LEU A 102 12.07 -12.73 -3.00
CA LEU A 102 12.15 -14.00 -3.71
C LEU A 102 13.32 -13.93 -4.68
N ILE A 103 14.38 -14.68 -4.39
CA ILE A 103 15.54 -14.81 -5.25
C ILE A 103 15.36 -16.10 -6.05
N LYS A 104 15.08 -15.96 -7.34
CA LYS A 104 15.06 -17.09 -8.27
C LYS A 104 16.44 -17.21 -8.92
N SER A 105 17.14 -18.30 -8.64
CA SER A 105 18.32 -18.74 -9.39
C SER A 105 17.94 -19.90 -10.31
N ASP A 106 18.78 -20.20 -11.31
CA ASP A 106 18.50 -21.22 -12.34
C ASP A 106 18.15 -22.61 -11.77
N GLU A 107 18.55 -22.93 -10.54
CA GLU A 107 18.31 -24.25 -9.92
C GLU A 107 17.60 -24.22 -8.55
N ARG A 108 17.41 -23.05 -7.91
CA ARG A 108 16.80 -22.93 -6.56
C ARG A 108 16.04 -21.62 -6.35
N PHE A 109 14.94 -21.70 -5.60
CA PHE A 109 14.27 -20.54 -5.00
C PHE A 109 14.80 -20.32 -3.58
N GLN A 110 15.23 -19.10 -3.27
CA GLN A 110 15.54 -18.68 -1.90
C GLN A 110 14.62 -17.52 -1.52
N THR A 111 13.97 -17.64 -0.36
CA THR A 111 13.08 -16.59 0.16
C THR A 111 13.68 -16.02 1.45
N SER A 112 13.82 -14.69 1.51
CA SER A 112 14.23 -13.99 2.74
C SER A 112 13.06 -13.16 3.24
N PHE A 113 12.45 -13.57 4.35
CA PHE A 113 11.33 -12.86 4.99
C PHE A 113 11.81 -11.81 5.97
N ARG A 114 11.21 -10.61 5.93
CA ARG A 114 11.40 -9.56 6.94
C ARG A 114 10.04 -8.92 7.26
N ILE A 115 9.85 -8.57 8.52
CA ILE A 115 8.56 -8.03 9.01
C ILE A 115 8.80 -6.57 9.40
N ALA A 116 7.95 -5.66 8.91
CA ALA A 116 7.84 -4.30 9.41
C ALA A 116 6.64 -4.23 10.37
N ALA A 117 6.87 -4.64 11.61
CA ALA A 117 5.93 -4.42 12.71
C ALA A 117 6.36 -3.18 13.51
N ASP A 118 6.51 -2.06 12.81
CA ASP A 118 6.89 -0.76 13.38
C ASP A 118 5.65 0.13 13.53
N ASP A 119 5.72 1.15 14.39
CA ASP A 119 4.64 2.12 14.63
C ASP A 119 4.29 2.94 13.39
N LYS A 120 5.22 2.99 12.42
CA LYS A 120 5.08 3.60 11.09
C LYS A 120 5.42 2.60 9.98
N PRO A 121 4.56 1.59 9.76
CA PRO A 121 4.93 0.48 8.90
C PRO A 121 5.04 0.88 7.41
N LEU A 122 4.41 1.98 6.98
CA LEU A 122 4.58 2.50 5.62
C LEU A 122 5.93 3.16 5.39
N ASP A 123 6.51 3.84 6.39
CA ASP A 123 7.83 4.45 6.27
C ASP A 123 8.91 3.36 6.08
N VAL A 124 8.77 2.25 6.83
CA VAL A 124 9.65 1.08 6.70
C VAL A 124 9.47 0.41 5.34
N MET A 125 8.24 0.22 4.88
CA MET A 125 7.96 -0.31 3.54
C MET A 125 8.52 0.59 2.44
N PHE A 126 8.34 1.90 2.57
CA PHE A 126 8.85 2.90 1.62
C PHE A 126 10.37 2.80 1.53
N HIS A 127 11.06 2.77 2.66
CA HIS A 127 12.51 2.62 2.70
C HIS A 127 12.97 1.33 2.00
N PHE A 128 12.27 0.22 2.25
CA PHE A 128 12.54 -1.06 1.58
C PHE A 128 12.33 -0.99 0.06
N LEU A 129 11.21 -0.42 -0.39
CA LEU A 129 10.81 -0.37 -1.79
C LEU A 129 11.57 0.66 -2.64
N LYS A 130 12.12 1.71 -2.01
CA LYS A 130 12.94 2.75 -2.67
C LYS A 130 14.17 2.19 -3.40
N THR A 131 14.54 0.95 -3.13
CA THR A 131 15.64 0.26 -3.80
C THR A 131 15.24 -0.46 -5.10
N GLY A 132 13.99 -0.36 -5.58
CA GLY A 132 13.61 -0.97 -6.86
C GLY A 132 12.18 -0.80 -7.39
N TYR A 133 11.37 0.09 -6.82
CA TYR A 133 10.04 0.41 -7.36
C TYR A 133 9.74 1.92 -7.31
N ASP A 134 9.29 2.48 -8.43
CA ASP A 134 8.83 3.86 -8.62
C ASP A 134 7.42 4.12 -8.02
N ASN A 135 7.14 3.58 -6.83
CA ASN A 135 5.75 3.50 -6.32
C ASN A 135 5.36 4.67 -5.40
N VAL A 136 6.03 5.80 -5.58
CA VAL A 136 5.77 7.03 -4.83
C VAL A 136 5.38 8.06 -5.85
N HIS A 137 4.10 8.36 -5.90
CA HIS A 137 3.55 9.28 -6.88
C HIS A 137 3.19 10.58 -6.16
N PHE A 138 3.94 11.63 -6.48
CA PHE A 138 3.56 12.99 -6.15
C PHE A 138 2.53 13.43 -7.19
N LEU A 139 1.33 13.73 -6.72
CA LEU A 139 0.25 14.24 -7.56
C LEU A 139 0.31 15.76 -7.46
N GLU A 140 0.78 16.44 -8.52
CA GLU A 140 0.87 17.90 -8.56
C GLU A 140 -0.53 18.53 -8.56
N GLU A 141 -0.75 19.53 -7.70
CA GLU A 141 -1.90 20.43 -7.84
C GLU A 141 -1.65 21.37 -9.02
N ASN A 142 -2.55 21.38 -10.00
CA ASN A 142 -2.59 22.43 -11.02
C ASN A 142 -3.27 23.68 -10.49
#